data_AF-A0A329C1S4-F1
#
_entry.id   AF-A0A329C1S4-F1
#
_cell.length_a   1.000
_cell.length_b   1.000
_cell.length_c   1.000
_cell.angle_alpha   90.00
_cell.angle_beta   90.00
_cell.angle_gamma   90.00
#
_symmetry.space_group_name_H-M   'P 1'
#
loop_
_entity.id
_entity.type
_entity.pdbx_description
1 polymer ?
#
loop_
_entity_poly.entity_id
_entity_poly.type
_entity_poly.pdbx_seq_one_letter_code
_entity_poly.pdbx_strand_id
1 'polypeptide(L)' 'MPTLKVIRLSDDRVIYPFQGHADMPFFDEADDAQSYAERYGWQLVDGDIAVPE' A
#
# COMPACT_ATOMS: atom_id res chain seq x y z
N MET A 1 -3.34 3.55 -14.47
CA MET A 1 -3.39 4.38 -13.26
C MET A 1 -2.25 3.92 -12.36
N PRO A 2 -1.56 4.82 -11.62
CA PRO A 2 -0.54 4.40 -10.67
C PRO A 2 -1.20 3.53 -9.59
N THR A 3 -0.55 2.40 -9.25
CA THR A 3 -1.07 1.45 -8.27
C THR A 3 0.02 1.20 -7.24
N LEU A 4 -0.28 1.52 -5.98
CA LEU A 4 0.55 1.07 -4.87
C LEU A 4 0.38 -0.45 -4.73
N LYS A 5 1.47 -1.18 -4.52
CA LYS A 5 1.44 -2.61 -4.21
C LYS A 5 2.22 -2.85 -2.94
N VAL A 6 1.59 -3.50 -1.96
CA VAL A 6 2.23 -3.93 -0.72
C VAL A 6 2.25 -5.45 -0.71
N ILE A 7 3.46 -6.01 -0.60
CA ILE A 7 3.70 -7.45 -0.58
C ILE A 7 4.40 -7.80 0.72
N ARG A 8 3.91 -8.81 1.42
CA ARG A 8 4.55 -9.38 2.59
C ARG A 8 5.70 -10.27 2.14
N LEU A 9 6.93 -9.90 2.50
CA LEU A 9 8.13 -10.59 2.01
C LEU A 9 8.34 -11.99 2.62
N SER A 10 7.69 -12.32 3.73
CA SER A 10 7.86 -13.63 4.37
C SER A 10 7.17 -14.77 3.63
N ASP A 11 6.11 -14.47 2.87
CA ASP A 11 5.26 -15.47 2.21
C ASP A 11 4.70 -14.99 0.85
N ASP A 12 5.28 -13.93 0.29
CA ASP A 12 4.89 -13.30 -0.99
C ASP A 12 3.41 -12.90 -1.08
N ARG A 13 2.72 -12.80 0.05
CA ARG A 13 1.29 -12.47 0.08
C ARG A 13 1.08 -11.03 -0.31
N VAL A 14 0.13 -10.79 -1.22
CA VAL A 14 -0.35 -9.44 -1.53
C VAL A 14 -1.24 -8.96 -0.40
N ILE A 15 -0.83 -7.86 0.27
CA ILE A 15 -1.63 -7.18 1.29
C ILE A 15 -2.48 -6.08 0.63
N TYR A 16 -1.94 -5.44 -0.41
CA TYR A 16 -2.62 -4.40 -1.17
C TYR A 16 -2.12 -4.40 -2.63
N PRO A 17 -2.97 -4.11 -3.62
CA PRO A 17 -4.39 -3.84 -3.46
C PRO A 17 -5.27 -5.09 -3.27
N PHE A 18 -6.45 -4.91 -2.66
CA PHE A 18 -7.55 -5.89 -2.62
C PHE A 18 -8.78 -5.31 -3.33
N GLN A 19 -9.71 -6.18 -3.74
CA GLN A 19 -10.91 -5.76 -4.48
C GLN A 19 -11.68 -4.65 -3.73
N GLY A 20 -11.89 -3.51 -4.40
CA GLY A 20 -12.59 -2.35 -3.84
C GLY A 20 -11.70 -1.27 -3.22
N HIS A 21 -10.37 -1.42 -3.28
CA HIS A 21 -9.47 -0.35 -2.86
C HIS A 21 -9.58 0.89 -3.76
N ALA A 22 -9.32 2.08 -3.19
CA ALA A 22 -9.19 3.31 -3.95
C ALA A 22 -7.84 3.36 -4.70
N ASP A 23 -7.82 3.92 -5.91
CA ASP A 23 -6.58 4.13 -6.65
C ASP A 23 -5.64 5.12 -5.94
N MET A 24 -4.35 5.02 -6.24
CA MET A 24 -3.38 6.02 -5.80
C MET A 24 -3.67 7.35 -6.51
N PRO A 25 -3.68 8.49 -5.79
CA PRO A 25 -3.82 9.79 -6.42
C PRO A 25 -2.63 10.10 -7.33
N PHE A 26 -2.83 11.03 -8.26
CA PHE A 26 -1.74 11.56 -9.06
C PHE A 26 -0.96 12.60 -8.24
N PHE A 27 0.36 12.57 -8.38
CA PHE A 27 1.28 13.52 -7.76
C PHE A 27 2.10 14.20 -8.85
N ASP A 28 2.39 15.48 -8.66
CA ASP A 28 3.21 16.26 -9.58
C ASP A 28 4.71 15.96 -9.38
N GLU A 29 5.11 15.63 -8.14
CA GLU A 29 6.49 15.31 -7.77
C GLU A 29 6.64 13.83 -7.39
N ALA A 30 7.77 13.23 -7.79
CA ALA A 30 8.07 11.83 -7.48
C ALA A 30 8.24 11.59 -5.97
N ASP A 31 8.81 12.56 -5.26
CA ASP A 31 9.05 12.48 -3.81
C ASP A 31 7.73 12.48 -3.02
N ASP A 32 6.72 13.21 -3.49
CA ASP A 32 5.38 13.19 -2.91
C ASP A 32 4.70 11.84 -3.11
N ALA A 33 4.82 11.27 -4.31
CA ALA A 33 4.29 9.93 -4.61
C ALA A 33 4.94 8.86 -3.72
N GLN A 34 6.26 8.94 -3.53
CA GLN A 34 6.99 8.02 -2.67
C GLN A 34 6.57 8.18 -1.20
N SER A 35 6.53 9.42 -0.70
CA SER A 35 6.14 9.71 0.68
C SER A 35 4.72 9.23 1.00
N TYR A 36 3.80 9.39 0.04
CA TYR A 36 2.44 8.87 0.16
C TYR A 36 2.44 7.33 0.18
N ALA A 37 3.14 6.69 -0.76
CA ALA A 37 3.24 5.25 -0.86
C ALA A 37 3.79 4.61 0.42
N GLU A 38 4.84 5.19 0.99
CA GLU A 38 5.44 4.71 2.25
C GLU A 38 4.46 4.87 3.41
N ARG A 39 3.90 6.06 3.62
CA ARG A 39 2.97 6.33 4.73
C ARG A 39 1.73 5.44 4.65
N TYR A 40 1.15 5.29 3.47
CA TYR A 40 -0.04 4.48 3.28
C TYR A 40 0.27 2.98 3.39
N GLY A 41 1.43 2.55 2.88
CA GLY A 41 1.94 1.20 3.05
C GLY A 41 2.07 0.79 4.52
N TRP A 42 2.63 1.65 5.38
CA TRP A 42 2.73 1.39 6.81
C TRP A 42 1.36 1.21 7.48
N GLN A 43 0.37 2.03 7.12
CA GLN A 43 -0.99 1.89 7.67
C GLN A 43 -1.65 0.55 7.31
N LEU A 44 -1.39 0.04 6.12
CA LEU A 44 -1.89 -1.26 5.67
C LEU A 44 -1.23 -2.40 6.43
N VAL A 45 0.09 -2.33 6.65
CA VAL A 45 0.84 -3.31 7.43
C VAL A 45 0.39 -3.33 8.88
N ASP A 46 0.24 -2.17 9.51
CA ASP A 46 -0.27 -2.06 10.89
C ASP A 46 -1.67 -2.66 11.02
N GLY A 47 -2.54 -2.44 10.02
CA GLY A 47 -3.86 -3.05 9.95
C GLY A 47 -3.81 -4.59 9.85
N ASP A 48 -2.96 -5.14 8.98
CA ASP A 48 -2.75 -6.59 8.81
C ASP A 48 -2.23 -7.24 10.10
N ILE A 49 -1.29 -6.59 10.80
CA ILE A 49 -0.74 -7.07 12.08
C ILE A 49 -1.82 -7.05 13.19
N ALA A 50 -2.68 -6.04 13.21
CA ALA A 50 -3.71 -5.90 14.23
C ALA A 50 -4.86 -6.91 14.07
N VAL A 51 -5.16 -7.30 12.82
CA VAL A 51 -6.22 -8.26 12.49
C VAL A 51 -5.67 -9.27 11.48
N PRO A 52 -4.78 -10.18 11.92
CA PRO A 52 -4.29 -11.24 11.06
C PRO A 52 -5.45 -12.20 10.74
N GLU A 53 -5.53 -12.63 9.48
CA GLU A 53 -6.42 -13.72 9.07
C GLU A 53 -6.10 -15.06 9.78
#